data_AF-A0A822AV75-F1
#
_entry.id   AF-A0A822AV75-F1
#
_cell.length_a   1.000
_cell.length_b   1.000
_cell.length_c   1.000
_cell.angle_alpha   90.00
_cell.angle_beta   90.00
_cell.angle_gamma   90.00
#
_symmetry.space_group_name_H-M   'P 1'
#
loop_
_entity.id
_entity.type
_entity.pdbx_description
1 polymer ?
#
loop_
_entity_poly.entity_id
_entity_poly.type
_entity_poly.pdbx_seq_one_letter_code
_entity_poly.pdbx_strand_id
1 'polypeptide(L)'
;GHNDTVARMTTYEEMYNRTLAGLAYLDTVLPIGSHVLTTGLANGSILYELLHDRIHPLGRVGPPITYSKVYSYLECLEISPCNGWLSSNETLRAFTSERAVNLSIAVHDATDAYSSKNFDSGYLDFPFDQAIQEWISQGGEPWQLIESVDGFHISQYGHAITFDHGYNPINLIGCPRLIHTLSILSESLKIRVDIKPSLDIFVIFFSLKKYSL
;
A
#
# COMPACT_ATOMS: atom_id res chain seq x y z
N GLY A 1 11.04 -8.97 12.28
CA GLY A 1 11.09 -7.58 12.77
C GLY A 1 11.94 -7.54 14.01
N HIS A 2 12.59 -6.41 14.27
CA HIS A 2 13.46 -6.25 15.44
C HIS A 2 12.68 -6.05 16.75
N ASN A 3 13.28 -6.38 17.88
CA ASN A 3 12.66 -6.23 19.20
C ASN A 3 12.24 -4.78 19.51
N ASP A 4 13.04 -3.79 19.10
CA ASP A 4 12.63 -2.37 19.17
C ASP A 4 12.16 -1.88 17.79
N THR A 5 10.94 -2.29 17.42
CA THR A 5 10.37 -1.89 16.13
C THR A 5 10.04 -0.39 16.07
N VAL A 6 9.76 0.25 17.20
CA VAL A 6 9.35 1.66 17.26
C VAL A 6 10.52 2.58 16.92
N ALA A 7 11.69 2.34 17.51
CA ALA A 7 12.89 3.12 17.22
C ALA A 7 13.39 2.98 15.77
N ARG A 8 12.92 1.95 15.05
CA ARG A 8 13.32 1.65 13.67
C ARG A 8 12.34 2.15 12.62
N MET A 9 11.15 2.60 13.01
CA MET A 9 10.20 3.19 12.07
C MET A 9 10.73 4.54 11.56
N THR A 10 10.66 4.74 10.25
CA THR A 10 10.95 6.02 9.57
C THR A 10 10.21 7.17 10.26
N THR A 11 10.87 8.32 10.40
CA THR A 11 10.24 9.53 10.97
C THR A 11 9.55 10.35 9.87
N TYR A 12 8.70 11.30 10.27
CA TYR A 12 8.08 12.24 9.33
C TYR A 12 9.13 12.96 8.46
N GLU A 13 10.15 13.56 9.09
CA GLU A 13 11.19 14.31 8.38
C GLU A 13 11.98 13.41 7.41
N GLU A 14 12.27 12.17 7.83
CA GLU A 14 12.95 11.22 6.97
C GLU A 14 12.09 10.84 5.76
N MET A 15 10.79 10.57 5.95
CA MET A 15 9.88 10.23 4.85
C MET A 15 9.67 11.40 3.89
N TYR A 16 9.48 12.61 4.42
CA TYR A 16 9.33 13.83 3.63
C TYR A 16 10.55 14.05 2.74
N ASN A 17 11.76 14.03 3.33
CA ASN A 17 13.01 14.25 2.59
C ASN A 17 13.29 13.13 1.58
N ARG A 18 13.02 11.87 1.93
CA ARG A 18 13.18 10.73 1.00
C ARG A 18 12.19 10.81 -0.16
N THR A 19 10.96 11.26 0.09
CA THR A 19 9.94 11.45 -0.97
C THR A 19 10.38 12.54 -1.94
N LEU A 20 10.84 13.70 -1.44
CA LEU A 20 11.40 14.76 -2.28
C LEU A 20 12.60 14.27 -3.11
N ALA A 21 13.50 13.50 -2.50
CA ALA A 21 14.65 12.93 -3.20
C ALA A 21 14.21 11.95 -4.32
N GLY A 22 13.19 11.12 -4.05
CA GLY A 22 12.60 10.22 -5.04
C GLY A 22 11.99 10.98 -6.22
N LEU A 23 11.18 12.00 -5.95
CA LEU A 23 10.57 12.86 -6.98
C LEU A 23 11.65 13.60 -7.79
N ALA A 24 12.69 14.10 -7.13
CA ALA A 24 13.84 14.72 -7.79
C ALA A 24 14.59 13.77 -8.72
N TYR A 25 14.78 12.51 -8.31
CA TYR A 25 15.36 11.49 -9.18
C TYR A 25 14.46 11.18 -10.37
N LEU A 26 13.16 11.00 -10.15
CA LEU A 26 12.19 10.75 -11.22
C LEU A 26 12.20 11.87 -12.26
N ASP A 27 12.41 13.12 -11.86
CA ASP A 27 12.49 14.26 -12.77
C ASP A 27 13.76 14.22 -13.66
N THR A 28 14.72 13.35 -13.36
CA THR A 28 15.90 13.13 -14.23
C THR A 28 15.72 12.02 -15.25
N VAL A 29 14.79 11.08 -15.00
CA VAL A 29 14.66 9.84 -15.79
C VAL A 29 13.35 9.73 -16.54
N LEU A 30 12.29 10.40 -16.08
CA LEU A 30 10.99 10.36 -16.72
C LEU A 30 10.94 11.34 -17.92
N PRO A 31 10.40 10.93 -19.08
CA PRO A 31 10.17 11.85 -20.19
C PRO A 31 9.16 12.95 -19.85
N ILE A 32 9.27 14.10 -20.52
CA ILE A 32 8.29 15.18 -20.45
C ILE A 32 6.89 14.65 -20.75
N GLY A 33 5.92 15.04 -19.91
CA GLY A 33 4.52 14.62 -20.00
C GLY A 33 4.20 13.32 -19.26
N SER A 34 5.10 12.85 -18.39
CA SER A 34 4.83 11.71 -17.51
C SER A 34 3.87 12.10 -16.37
N HIS A 35 3.37 11.11 -15.63
CA HIS A 35 2.53 11.33 -14.45
C HIS A 35 3.02 10.46 -13.30
N VAL A 36 3.10 11.03 -12.10
CA VAL A 36 3.53 10.33 -10.89
C VAL A 36 2.43 10.41 -9.85
N LEU A 37 1.98 9.26 -9.36
CA LEU A 37 1.09 9.17 -8.21
C LEU A 37 1.90 8.65 -7.03
N THR A 38 1.97 9.43 -5.96
CA THR A 38 2.42 8.95 -4.66
C THR A 38 1.22 8.42 -3.89
N THR A 39 1.45 7.53 -2.94
CA THR A 39 0.38 6.97 -2.12
C THR A 39 0.73 6.97 -0.65
N GLY A 40 -0.28 7.16 0.19
CA GLY A 40 -0.19 6.97 1.63
C GLY A 40 0.13 5.51 1.99
N LEU A 41 0.48 5.30 3.25
CA LEU A 41 0.70 3.97 3.80
C LEU A 41 -0.64 3.29 4.10
N ALA A 42 -0.65 1.95 4.03
CA ALA A 42 -1.82 1.15 4.37
C ALA A 42 -2.21 1.28 5.85
N ASN A 43 -3.51 1.17 6.14
CA ASN A 43 -4.02 1.03 7.51
C ASN A 43 -3.99 -0.44 7.95
N GLY A 44 -2.91 -0.87 8.60
CA GLY A 44 -2.77 -2.24 9.09
C GLY A 44 -3.43 -2.56 10.44
N SER A 45 -4.14 -1.59 11.06
CA SER A 45 -4.75 -1.76 12.40
C SER A 45 -5.70 -2.96 12.49
N ILE A 46 -6.35 -3.28 11.37
CA ILE A 46 -7.33 -4.37 11.25
C ILE A 46 -6.71 -5.77 11.17
N LEU A 47 -5.42 -5.90 10.80
CA LEU A 47 -4.82 -7.20 10.46
C LEU A 47 -4.89 -8.19 11.62
N TYR A 48 -4.51 -7.73 12.82
CA TYR A 48 -4.55 -8.58 14.01
C TYR A 48 -5.99 -8.94 14.38
N GLU A 49 -6.90 -7.96 14.40
CA GLU A 49 -8.30 -8.18 14.76
C GLU A 49 -9.00 -9.17 13.82
N LEU A 50 -8.74 -9.08 12.52
CA LEU A 50 -9.33 -9.98 11.52
C LEU A 50 -8.80 -11.41 11.57
N LEU A 51 -7.55 -11.61 12.03
CA LEU A 51 -6.85 -12.88 11.84
C LEU A 51 -6.49 -13.63 13.12
N HIS A 52 -6.29 -12.96 14.26
CA HIS A 52 -5.59 -13.54 15.42
C HIS A 52 -6.17 -14.87 15.93
N ASP A 53 -7.49 -15.05 15.88
CA ASP A 53 -8.19 -16.28 16.30
C ASP A 53 -8.43 -17.28 15.16
N ARG A 54 -8.20 -16.88 13.90
CA ARG A 54 -8.40 -17.75 12.75
C ARG A 54 -7.30 -18.80 12.68
N ILE A 55 -7.65 -19.98 12.16
CA ILE A 55 -6.70 -21.06 11.93
C ILE A 55 -5.84 -20.74 10.71
N HIS A 56 -4.54 -20.63 10.94
CA HIS A 56 -3.53 -20.50 9.91
C HIS A 56 -3.51 -21.76 9.02
N PRO A 57 -3.16 -21.68 7.72
CA PRO A 57 -3.10 -22.85 6.84
C PRO A 57 -2.27 -24.03 7.39
N LEU A 58 -1.18 -23.75 8.10
CA LEU A 58 -0.36 -24.77 8.79
C LEU A 58 -1.11 -25.53 9.89
N GLY A 59 -2.15 -24.94 10.48
CA GLY A 59 -2.98 -25.54 11.53
C GLY A 59 -4.24 -26.24 11.01
N ARG A 60 -4.41 -26.37 9.68
CA ARG A 60 -5.60 -27.04 9.10
C ARG A 60 -5.57 -28.56 9.27
N VAL A 61 -4.39 -29.15 9.44
CA VAL A 61 -4.21 -30.58 9.69
C VAL A 61 -3.46 -30.74 11.00
N GLY A 62 -4.05 -31.47 11.96
CA GLY A 62 -3.48 -31.68 13.28
C GLY A 62 -3.94 -30.64 14.30
N PRO A 63 -3.13 -30.36 15.34
CA PRO A 63 -3.47 -29.39 16.37
C PRO A 63 -3.67 -27.98 15.78
N PRO A 64 -4.69 -27.23 16.23
CA PRO A 64 -4.98 -25.91 15.69
C PRO A 64 -3.84 -24.90 15.98
N ILE A 65 -3.38 -24.28 14.90
CA ILE A 65 -2.41 -23.18 14.93
C ILE A 65 -3.15 -21.93 14.46
N THR A 66 -3.32 -20.96 15.35
CA THR A 66 -3.93 -19.66 15.05
C THR A 66 -2.89 -18.69 14.48
N TYR A 67 -3.32 -17.62 13.80
CA TYR A 67 -2.40 -16.57 13.36
C TYR A 67 -1.68 -15.91 14.54
N SER A 68 -2.34 -15.72 15.69
CA SER A 68 -1.68 -15.20 16.89
C SER A 68 -0.44 -16.01 17.30
N LYS A 69 -0.51 -17.36 17.22
CA LYS A 69 0.65 -18.23 17.49
C LYS A 69 1.75 -18.06 16.44
N VAL A 70 1.37 -17.90 15.17
CA VAL A 70 2.32 -17.67 14.06
C VAL A 70 3.03 -16.33 14.24
N TYR A 71 2.29 -15.27 14.56
CA TYR A 71 2.84 -13.95 14.82
C TYR A 71 3.83 -13.97 15.98
N SER A 72 3.46 -14.56 17.12
CA SER A 72 4.38 -14.72 18.25
C SER A 72 5.63 -15.54 17.90
N TYR A 73 5.48 -16.58 17.08
CA TYR A 73 6.62 -17.37 16.60
C TYR A 73 7.57 -16.55 15.72
N LEU A 74 7.03 -15.79 14.76
CA LEU A 74 7.83 -14.94 13.86
C LEU A 74 8.45 -13.75 14.59
N GLU A 75 7.77 -13.19 15.58
CA GLU A 75 8.30 -12.15 16.47
C GLU A 75 9.47 -12.69 17.29
N CYS A 76 9.33 -13.88 17.90
CA CYS A 76 10.39 -14.53 18.69
C CYS A 76 11.66 -14.81 17.87
N LEU A 77 11.50 -15.14 16.59
CA LEU A 77 12.62 -15.35 15.67
C LEU A 77 13.17 -14.06 15.05
N GLU A 78 12.59 -12.91 15.39
CA GLU A 78 12.89 -11.59 14.81
C GLU A 78 12.70 -11.51 13.28
N ILE A 79 11.84 -12.35 12.71
CA ILE A 79 11.57 -12.41 11.26
C ILE A 79 10.14 -12.02 10.88
N SER A 80 9.30 -11.60 11.82
CA SER A 80 7.96 -11.08 11.48
C SER A 80 8.05 -9.89 10.50
N PRO A 81 7.24 -9.87 9.43
CA PRO A 81 7.31 -8.82 8.41
C PRO A 81 6.85 -7.46 8.95
N CYS A 82 6.08 -7.45 10.05
CA CYS A 82 5.64 -6.23 10.71
C CYS A 82 5.33 -6.49 12.19
N ASN A 83 6.33 -6.38 13.07
CA ASN A 83 6.13 -6.50 14.52
C ASN A 83 5.13 -5.45 15.06
N GLY A 84 5.02 -4.30 14.40
CA GLY A 84 4.10 -3.23 14.80
C GLY A 84 2.63 -3.66 14.77
N TRP A 85 2.15 -4.14 13.62
CA TRP A 85 0.74 -4.55 13.45
C TRP A 85 0.48 -6.02 13.76
N LEU A 86 1.44 -6.91 13.51
CA LEU A 86 1.29 -8.35 13.75
C LEU A 86 1.73 -8.72 15.17
N SER A 87 1.18 -8.02 16.17
CA SER A 87 1.50 -8.22 17.58
C SER A 87 0.23 -8.22 18.42
N SER A 88 0.21 -9.02 19.47
CA SER A 88 -0.86 -9.02 20.47
C SER A 88 -0.88 -7.73 21.31
N ASN A 89 0.20 -6.95 21.31
CA ASN A 89 0.30 -5.68 22.02
C ASN A 89 -0.50 -4.57 21.29
N GLU A 90 -1.70 -4.27 21.79
CA GLU A 90 -2.59 -3.25 21.23
C GLU A 90 -1.96 -1.85 21.21
N THR A 91 -1.23 -1.48 22.27
CA THR A 91 -0.53 -0.18 22.33
C THR A 91 0.49 -0.06 21.20
N LEU A 92 1.21 -1.13 20.87
CA LEU A 92 2.16 -1.16 19.76
C LEU A 92 1.44 -1.04 18.42
N ARG A 93 0.31 -1.74 18.23
CA ARG A 93 -0.51 -1.63 17.01
C ARG A 93 -1.05 -0.21 16.81
N ALA A 94 -1.52 0.43 17.88
CA ALA A 94 -2.03 1.80 17.85
C ALA A 94 -0.93 2.79 17.45
N PHE A 95 0.24 2.72 18.10
CA PHE A 95 1.39 3.56 17.75
C PHE A 95 1.86 3.35 16.30
N THR A 96 1.87 2.10 15.83
CA THR A 96 2.24 1.78 14.43
C THR A 96 1.26 2.43 13.44
N SER A 97 -0.03 2.42 13.77
CA SER A 97 -1.07 3.02 12.93
C SER A 97 -0.97 4.56 12.92
N GLU A 98 -0.73 5.17 14.09
CA GLU A 98 -0.46 6.62 14.19
C GLU A 98 0.78 7.01 13.37
N ARG A 99 1.85 6.22 13.47
CA ARG A 99 3.05 6.43 12.66
C ARG A 99 2.73 6.34 11.17
N ALA A 100 1.97 5.35 10.73
CA ALA A 100 1.59 5.21 9.32
C ALA A 100 0.83 6.44 8.82
N VAL A 101 -0.14 6.94 9.58
CA VAL A 101 -0.87 8.19 9.26
C VAL A 101 0.09 9.38 9.14
N ASN A 102 1.00 9.54 10.10
CA ASN A 102 1.98 10.62 10.07
C ASN A 102 2.90 10.54 8.84
N LEU A 103 3.31 9.33 8.43
CA LEU A 103 4.13 9.14 7.23
C LEU A 103 3.33 9.36 5.94
N SER A 104 2.04 9.02 5.90
CA SER A 104 1.16 9.36 4.76
C SER A 104 1.08 10.88 4.55
N ILE A 105 0.95 11.65 5.65
CA ILE A 105 0.98 13.13 5.60
C ILE A 105 2.34 13.62 5.08
N ALA A 106 3.45 13.04 5.53
CA ALA A 106 4.78 13.40 5.03
C ALA A 106 4.93 13.19 3.52
N VAL A 107 4.38 12.09 2.99
CA VAL A 107 4.37 11.80 1.55
C VAL A 107 3.50 12.81 0.79
N HIS A 108 2.29 13.09 1.30
CA HIS A 108 1.40 14.10 0.74
C HIS A 108 2.07 15.47 0.65
N ASP A 109 2.60 15.97 1.78
CA ASP A 109 3.21 17.29 1.87
C ASP A 109 4.43 17.41 0.95
N ALA A 110 5.26 16.36 0.86
CA ALA A 110 6.39 16.33 -0.06
C ALA A 110 5.96 16.32 -1.53
N THR A 111 4.87 15.62 -1.84
CA THR A 111 4.31 15.55 -3.20
C THR A 111 3.78 16.91 -3.66
N ASP A 112 3.10 17.63 -2.77
CA ASP A 112 2.57 18.97 -3.01
C ASP A 112 3.68 20.03 -3.10
N ALA A 113 4.74 19.88 -2.30
CA ALA A 113 5.85 20.83 -2.27
C ALA A 113 6.78 20.71 -3.49
N TYR A 114 6.83 19.56 -4.15
CA TYR A 114 7.75 19.33 -5.27
C TYR A 114 7.19 19.86 -6.60
N SER A 115 8.00 20.65 -7.32
CA SER A 115 7.67 21.12 -8.67
C SER A 115 8.56 20.45 -9.71
N SER A 116 8.00 19.47 -10.41
CA SER A 116 8.64 18.72 -11.49
C SER A 116 8.61 19.46 -12.83
N LYS A 117 9.59 19.17 -13.68
CA LYS A 117 9.65 19.67 -15.06
C LYS A 117 9.09 18.67 -16.06
N ASN A 118 9.19 17.38 -15.75
CA ASN A 118 8.91 16.30 -16.70
C ASN A 118 7.57 15.59 -16.44
N PHE A 119 6.97 15.76 -15.27
CA PHE A 119 5.71 15.09 -14.94
C PHE A 119 4.76 15.99 -14.15
N ASP A 120 3.48 15.63 -14.14
CA ASP A 120 2.53 16.10 -13.13
C ASP A 120 2.51 15.09 -11.97
N SER A 121 2.44 15.57 -10.73
CA SER A 121 2.32 14.73 -9.53
C SER A 121 0.93 14.80 -8.90
N GLY A 122 0.53 13.75 -8.20
CA GLY A 122 -0.63 13.73 -7.33
C GLY A 122 -0.45 12.74 -6.20
N TYR A 123 -1.23 12.91 -5.12
CA TYR A 123 -1.24 12.02 -3.97
C TYR A 123 -2.55 11.24 -3.88
N LEU A 124 -2.47 9.98 -3.45
CA LEU A 124 -3.61 9.11 -3.20
C LEU A 124 -3.52 8.47 -1.81
N ASP A 125 -4.56 8.65 -0.99
CA ASP A 125 -4.72 7.80 0.18
C ASP A 125 -4.86 6.33 -0.23
N PHE A 126 -4.36 5.43 0.61
CA PHE A 126 -4.42 4.01 0.35
C PHE A 126 -5.84 3.47 0.64
N PRO A 127 -6.65 3.09 -0.37
CA PRO A 127 -8.09 2.97 -0.22
C PRO A 127 -8.54 1.57 0.22
N PHE A 128 -7.83 0.96 1.17
CA PHE A 128 -8.12 -0.42 1.58
C PHE A 128 -9.39 -0.53 2.42
N ASP A 129 -9.70 0.48 3.22
CA ASP A 129 -10.94 0.52 4.00
C ASP A 129 -12.16 0.51 3.05
N GLN A 130 -12.10 1.22 1.93
CA GLN A 130 -13.12 1.19 0.89
C GLN A 130 -13.23 -0.20 0.25
N ALA A 131 -12.09 -0.82 -0.07
CA ALA A 131 -12.07 -2.18 -0.63
C ALA A 131 -12.71 -3.22 0.31
N ILE A 132 -12.49 -3.07 1.62
CA ILE A 132 -13.14 -3.89 2.64
C ILE A 132 -14.65 -3.66 2.66
N GLN A 133 -15.11 -2.41 2.63
CA GLN A 133 -16.55 -2.11 2.59
C GLN A 133 -17.23 -2.67 1.35
N GLU A 134 -16.58 -2.53 0.19
CA GLU A 134 -17.09 -3.12 -1.05
C GLU A 134 -17.18 -4.64 -0.95
N TRP A 135 -16.15 -5.31 -0.45
CA TRP A 135 -16.16 -6.76 -0.27
C TRP A 135 -17.27 -7.23 0.68
N ILE A 136 -17.47 -6.54 1.80
CA ILE A 136 -18.58 -6.80 2.73
C ILE A 136 -19.92 -6.65 2.02
N SER A 137 -20.09 -5.60 1.19
CA SER A 137 -21.34 -5.36 0.46
C SER A 137 -21.70 -6.47 -0.53
N GLN A 138 -20.69 -7.23 -1.00
CA GLN A 138 -20.85 -8.39 -1.88
C GLN A 138 -21.05 -9.71 -1.11
N GLY A 139 -21.17 -9.65 0.22
CA GLY A 139 -21.32 -10.81 1.10
C GLY A 139 -20.00 -11.49 1.49
N GLY A 140 -18.88 -10.83 1.24
CA GLY A 140 -17.56 -11.27 1.64
C GLY A 140 -17.20 -10.92 3.08
N GLU A 141 -16.17 -11.58 3.59
CA GLU A 141 -15.61 -11.32 4.91
C GLU A 141 -14.23 -10.65 4.78
N PRO A 142 -13.90 -9.61 5.58
CA PRO A 142 -12.68 -8.82 5.37
C PRO A 142 -11.37 -9.62 5.39
N TRP A 143 -11.29 -10.67 6.22
CA TRP A 143 -10.11 -11.53 6.30
C TRP A 143 -9.77 -12.25 4.99
N GLN A 144 -10.73 -12.36 4.06
CA GLN A 144 -10.51 -12.98 2.73
C GLN A 144 -9.67 -12.09 1.81
N LEU A 145 -9.53 -10.80 2.14
CA LEU A 145 -8.70 -9.86 1.41
C LEU A 145 -7.23 -9.87 1.86
N ILE A 146 -6.88 -10.71 2.84
CA ILE A 146 -5.50 -10.84 3.35
C ILE A 146 -4.90 -12.16 2.87
N GLU A 147 -3.61 -12.15 2.51
CA GLU A 147 -2.87 -13.33 2.11
C GLU A 147 -2.84 -14.36 3.23
N SER A 148 -3.28 -15.57 2.90
CA SER A 148 -3.54 -16.60 3.90
C SER A 148 -2.27 -17.20 4.53
N VAL A 149 -1.13 -17.05 3.86
CA VAL A 149 0.13 -17.69 4.32
C VAL A 149 0.95 -16.76 5.20
N ASP A 150 1.02 -15.47 4.88
CA ASP A 150 1.77 -14.52 5.71
C ASP A 150 0.88 -13.78 6.71
N GLY A 151 -0.44 -13.71 6.48
CA GLY A 151 -1.37 -12.98 7.34
C GLY A 151 -1.11 -11.48 7.37
N PHE A 152 -0.49 -10.93 6.33
CA PHE A 152 0.00 -9.57 6.31
C PHE A 152 -0.33 -8.85 5.00
N HIS A 153 0.11 -9.40 3.86
CA HIS A 153 -0.10 -8.75 2.58
C HIS A 153 -1.55 -8.81 2.16
N ILE A 154 -1.96 -7.86 1.33
CA ILE A 154 -3.28 -7.91 0.70
C ILE A 154 -3.26 -9.03 -0.35
N SER A 155 -4.33 -9.82 -0.40
CA SER A 155 -4.46 -10.91 -1.36
C SER A 155 -4.64 -10.37 -2.78
N GLN A 156 -4.50 -11.24 -3.77
CA GLN A 156 -4.76 -10.87 -5.17
C GLN A 156 -6.14 -10.20 -5.37
N TYR A 157 -7.17 -10.69 -4.68
CA TYR A 157 -8.51 -10.09 -4.73
C TYR A 157 -8.56 -8.72 -4.05
N GLY A 158 -7.94 -8.60 -2.88
CA GLY A 158 -7.87 -7.32 -2.18
C GLY A 158 -7.14 -6.26 -3.00
N HIS A 159 -6.06 -6.63 -3.70
CA HIS A 159 -5.35 -5.73 -4.59
C HIS A 159 -6.22 -5.25 -5.75
N ALA A 160 -7.02 -6.13 -6.36
CA ALA A 160 -7.91 -5.75 -7.47
C ALA A 160 -8.94 -4.70 -7.04
N ILE A 161 -9.63 -4.93 -5.92
CA ILE A 161 -10.68 -4.00 -5.44
C ILE A 161 -10.07 -2.69 -4.93
N THR A 162 -8.93 -2.76 -4.23
CA THR A 162 -8.19 -1.57 -3.77
C THR A 162 -7.76 -0.69 -4.94
N PHE A 163 -7.29 -1.32 -6.03
CA PHE A 163 -6.93 -0.60 -7.23
C PHE A 163 -8.14 0.09 -7.88
N ASP A 164 -9.28 -0.59 -8.00
CA ASP A 164 -10.49 0.00 -8.57
C ASP A 164 -10.95 1.25 -7.80
N HIS A 165 -10.83 1.27 -6.47
CA HIS A 165 -11.08 2.48 -5.68
C HIS A 165 -10.02 3.56 -5.88
N GLY A 166 -8.73 3.21 -5.94
CA GLY A 166 -7.64 4.17 -6.09
C GLY A 166 -7.68 4.94 -7.41
N TYR A 167 -8.20 4.31 -8.47
CA TYR A 167 -8.30 4.90 -9.81
C TYR A 167 -9.66 5.52 -10.12
N ASN A 168 -10.54 5.64 -9.11
CA ASN A 168 -11.76 6.42 -9.25
C ASN A 168 -11.39 7.88 -9.59
N PRO A 169 -11.97 8.50 -10.63
CA PRO A 169 -11.68 9.88 -11.03
C PRO A 169 -11.77 10.91 -9.89
N ILE A 170 -12.60 10.66 -8.87
CA ILE A 170 -12.73 11.51 -7.68
C ILE A 170 -11.45 11.51 -6.83
N ASN A 171 -10.67 10.43 -6.85
CA ASN A 171 -9.43 10.34 -6.09
C ASN A 171 -8.24 10.95 -6.86
N LEU A 172 -8.35 11.11 -8.18
CA LEU A 172 -7.29 11.61 -9.05
C LEU A 172 -7.31 13.14 -9.26
N ILE A 173 -7.99 13.90 -8.39
CA ILE A 173 -8.25 15.35 -8.55
C ILE A 173 -6.97 16.20 -8.75
N GLY A 174 -5.80 15.71 -8.30
CA GLY A 174 -4.50 16.37 -8.53
C GLY A 174 -3.90 16.19 -9.94
N CYS A 175 -4.42 15.28 -10.77
CA CYS A 175 -3.87 14.99 -12.09
C CYS A 175 -4.96 14.95 -13.18
N PRO A 176 -5.55 16.10 -13.57
CA PRO A 176 -6.66 16.16 -14.52
C PRO A 176 -6.31 15.61 -15.92
N ARG A 177 -5.03 15.69 -16.32
CA ARG A 177 -4.56 15.08 -17.58
C ARG A 177 -4.50 13.56 -17.50
N LEU A 178 -4.21 13.00 -16.33
CA LEU A 178 -4.26 11.56 -16.10
C LEU A 178 -5.70 11.05 -16.12
N ILE A 179 -6.66 11.79 -15.53
CA ILE A 179 -8.09 11.45 -15.59
C ILE A 179 -8.55 11.33 -17.05
N HIS A 180 -8.22 12.31 -17.89
CA HIS A 180 -8.58 12.29 -19.31
C HIS A 180 -7.91 11.13 -20.08
N THR A 181 -6.68 10.77 -19.71
CA THR A 181 -5.96 9.64 -20.33
C THR A 181 -6.57 8.31 -19.90
N LEU A 182 -6.93 8.16 -18.62
CA LEU A 182 -7.56 6.96 -18.08
C LEU A 182 -9.00 6.76 -18.57
N SER A 183 -9.77 7.85 -18.75
CA SER A 183 -11.13 7.75 -19.31
C SER A 183 -11.12 7.27 -20.77
N ILE A 184 -10.10 7.66 -21.55
CA ILE A 184 -9.91 7.16 -22.92
C ILE A 184 -9.48 5.69 -22.91
N LEU A 185 -8.65 5.28 -21.94
CA LEU A 185 -8.14 3.91 -21.83
C LEU A 185 -9.19 2.91 -21.31
N SER A 186 -10.10 3.33 -20.41
CA SER A 186 -11.19 2.46 -19.94
C SER A 186 -12.15 2.07 -21.07
N GLU A 187 -12.30 2.92 -22.09
CA GLU A 187 -13.06 2.63 -23.30
C GLU A 187 -12.28 1.74 -24.32
N SER A 188 -10.96 1.55 -24.16
CA SER A 188 -10.07 1.12 -25.27
C SER A 188 -9.23 -0.16 -25.07
N LEU A 189 -9.54 -1.05 -24.11
CA LEU A 189 -8.94 -2.41 -23.86
C LEU A 189 -7.89 -2.57 -22.74
N LYS A 190 -8.05 -3.73 -22.05
CA LYS A 190 -7.03 -4.70 -21.56
C LYS A 190 -5.63 -4.13 -21.29
N ILE A 191 -5.40 -3.68 -20.06
CA ILE A 191 -4.10 -3.22 -19.56
C ILE A 191 -3.21 -4.44 -19.26
N ARG A 192 -1.95 -4.39 -19.67
CA ARG A 192 -0.88 -5.30 -19.23
C ARG A 192 0.06 -4.50 -18.30
N VAL A 193 0.26 -5.00 -17.08
CA VAL A 193 1.09 -4.37 -16.03
C VAL A 193 2.50 -4.96 -16.09
N ASP A 194 3.53 -4.12 -16.28
CA ASP A 194 4.93 -4.51 -16.13
C ASP A 194 5.45 -4.04 -14.76
N ILE A 195 5.66 -4.99 -13.84
CA ILE A 195 6.23 -4.72 -12.52
C ILE A 195 7.75 -4.90 -12.61
N LYS A 196 8.53 -3.83 -12.32
CA LYS A 196 9.96 -3.95 -12.03
C LYS A 196 10.22 -3.78 -10.53
N PRO A 197 10.96 -4.68 -9.89
CA PRO A 197 11.27 -4.56 -8.47
C PRO A 197 12.40 -3.55 -8.25
N SER A 198 12.15 -2.52 -7.44
CA SER A 198 13.22 -1.82 -6.71
C SER A 198 12.77 -1.53 -5.30
N LEU A 199 13.68 -1.78 -4.35
CA LEU A 199 13.45 -1.76 -2.91
C LEU A 199 12.92 -0.40 -2.41
N ASP A 200 12.06 -0.51 -1.40
CA ASP A 200 11.66 0.48 -0.40
C ASP A 200 10.66 1.58 -0.77
N ILE A 201 10.11 1.61 -1.99
CA ILE A 201 8.92 2.42 -2.33
C ILE A 201 8.04 1.63 -3.32
N PHE A 202 6.76 1.41 -2.98
CA PHE A 202 5.77 0.92 -3.94
C PHE A 202 5.44 2.05 -4.94
N VAL A 203 6.33 2.27 -5.92
CA VAL A 203 6.03 3.13 -7.09
C VAL A 203 5.42 2.24 -8.17
N ILE A 204 4.13 2.41 -8.45
CA ILE A 204 3.50 1.76 -9.61
C ILE A 204 3.81 2.62 -10.84
N PHE A 205 4.66 2.11 -11.73
CA PHE A 205 4.99 2.76 -13.00
C PHE A 205 3.95 2.44 -14.08
N PHE A 206 3.40 3.46 -14.72
CA PHE A 206 2.73 3.33 -16.02
C PHE A 206 3.55 4.05 -17.09
N SER A 207 4.28 3.30 -17.92
CA SER A 207 4.87 3.84 -19.14
C SER A 207 3.91 3.59 -20.31
N LEU A 208 3.10 4.58 -20.64
CA LEU A 208 2.22 4.53 -21.81
C LEU A 208 3.02 4.87 -23.07
N LYS A 209 3.68 3.87 -23.67
CA LYS A 209 4.17 4.01 -25.05
C LYS A 209 3.00 3.90 -26.01
N LYS A 210 2.60 5.03 -26.59
CA LYS A 210 1.68 5.06 -27.74
C LYS A 210 2.43 4.46 -28.94
N TYR A 211 2.16 3.19 -29.28
CA TYR A 211 2.60 2.63 -30.56
C TYR A 211 1.55 3.00 -31.61
N SER A 212 1.94 3.81 -32.60
CA SER A 212 1.13 3.98 -33.81
C SER A 212 1.23 2.70 -34.62
N LEU A 213 0.09 2.10 -34.97
CA LEU A 213 -0.01 1.15 -36.08
C LEU A 213 0.19 1.90 -37.41
#